data_AF-A0A9D4HT95-F1
#
_entry.id   AF-A0A9D4HT95-F1
#
_cell.length_a   1.000
_cell.length_b   1.000
_cell.length_c   1.000
_cell.angle_alpha   90.00
_cell.angle_beta   90.00
_cell.angle_gamma   90.00
#
_symmetry.space_group_name_H-M   'P 1'
#
loop_
_entity.id
_entity.type
_entity.pdbx_description
1 polymer ?
#
loop_
_entity_poly.entity_id
_entity_poly.type
_entity_poly.pdbx_seq_one_letter_code
_entity_poly.pdbx_strand_id
1 'polypeptide(L)' 'MVCQISKKLGDCPLMPFCVPGSEVVMRARVRTLGGIRGTVCNDCLTTTFCPFCTVCQMKREMDAMGI' A
#
# COMPACT_ATOMS: atom_id res chain seq x y z
N MET A 1 -4.27 -9.34 5.27
CA MET A 1 -4.47 -8.58 4.01
C MET A 1 -3.20 -7.84 3.58
N VAL A 2 -2.55 -7.08 4.46
CA VAL A 2 -1.33 -6.32 4.13
C VAL A 2 -0.16 -7.20 3.66
N CYS A 3 0.07 -8.37 4.28
CA CYS A 3 1.09 -9.33 3.83
C CYS A 3 0.82 -9.87 2.41
N GLN A 4 -0.44 -9.97 2.00
CA GLN A 4 -0.77 -10.41 0.64
C GLN A 4 -0.49 -9.32 -0.38
N ILE A 5 -0.74 -8.06 -0.02
CA ILE A 5 -0.33 -6.90 -0.81
C ILE A 5 1.19 -6.90 -1.00
N SER A 6 1.98 -7.05 0.08
CA SER A 6 3.45 -7.15 -0.02
C SER A 6 3.89 -8.28 -0.95
N LYS A 7 3.30 -9.48 -0.81
CA LYS A 7 3.62 -10.62 -1.67
C LYS A 7 3.29 -10.36 -3.15
N LYS A 8 2.17 -9.69 -3.42
CA LYS A 8 1.73 -9.31 -4.77
C LYS A 8 2.63 -8.23 -5.38
N LEU A 9 3.20 -7.34 -4.56
CA LEU A 9 4.23 -6.38 -4.94
C LEU A 9 5.61 -7.01 -5.16
N GLY A 10 5.78 -8.30 -4.83
CA GLY A 10 7.08 -8.98 -4.88
C GLY A 10 8.00 -8.67 -3.69
N ASP A 11 7.49 -7.98 -2.67
CA ASP A 11 8.22 -7.65 -1.44
C ASP A 11 8.07 -8.78 -0.40
N CYS A 12 8.93 -8.77 0.63
CA CYS A 12 8.87 -9.75 1.72
C CYS A 12 7.51 -9.63 2.46
N PRO A 13 6.75 -10.72 2.66
CA PRO A 13 5.42 -10.66 3.29
C PRO A 13 5.43 -10.19 4.75
N LEU A 14 6.60 -10.21 5.40
CA LEU A 14 6.81 -9.75 6.78
C LEU A 14 7.15 -8.25 6.88
N MET A 15 7.38 -7.56 5.77
CA MET A 15 7.66 -6.11 5.76
C MET A 15 6.69 -5.29 6.64
N PRO A 16 5.35 -5.44 6.52
CA PRO A 16 4.38 -4.76 7.36
C PRO A 16 4.57 -4.91 8.87
N PHE A 17 5.21 -5.99 9.32
CA PHE A 17 5.38 -6.28 10.73
C PHE A 17 6.79 -5.94 11.25
N CYS A 18 7.81 -6.11 10.40
CA CYS A 18 9.21 -5.89 10.77
C CYS A 18 9.68 -4.45 10.55
N VAL A 19 9.00 -3.68 9.69
CA VAL A 19 9.45 -2.34 9.29
C VAL A 19 8.36 -1.31 9.59
N PRO A 20 8.55 -0.44 10.60
CA PRO A 20 7.58 0.62 10.87
C PRO A 20 7.47 1.56 9.66
N GLY A 21 6.23 1.90 9.30
CA GLY A 21 5.96 2.79 8.15
C GLY A 21 5.99 2.10 6.78
N SER A 22 6.24 0.79 6.70
CA SER A 22 6.19 0.05 5.43
C SER A 22 4.84 0.13 4.73
N GLU A 23 3.76 0.36 5.48
CA GLU A 23 2.41 0.48 4.92
C GLU A 23 2.26 1.74 4.05
N VAL A 24 2.89 2.85 4.46
CA VAL A 24 3.01 4.08 3.64
C VAL A 24 3.87 3.81 2.41
N VAL A 25 4.98 3.08 2.56
CA VAL A 25 5.86 2.70 1.44
C VAL A 25 5.10 1.84 0.42
N MET A 26 4.34 0.84 0.89
CA MET A 26 3.52 0.01 0.02
C MET A 26 2.44 0.84 -0.68
N ARG A 27 1.80 1.79 0.02
CA ARG A 27 0.82 2.70 -0.59
C ARG A 27 1.45 3.56 -1.69
N ALA A 28 2.59 4.18 -1.42
CA ALA A 28 3.34 4.96 -2.40
C ALA A 28 3.75 4.11 -3.61
N ARG A 29 4.17 2.86 -3.39
CA ARG A 29 4.47 1.90 -4.47
C ARG A 29 3.27 1.57 -5.33
N VAL A 30 2.13 1.18 -4.74
CA VAL A 30 0.90 0.88 -5.48
C VAL A 30 0.49 2.07 -6.35
N ARG A 31 0.58 3.30 -5.81
CA ARG A 31 0.30 4.53 -6.57
C ARG A 31 1.27 4.77 -7.71
N THR A 32 2.56 4.50 -7.48
CA THR A 32 3.59 4.65 -8.51
C THR A 32 3.37 3.65 -9.65
N LEU A 33 3.03 2.40 -9.32
CA LEU A 33 2.70 1.36 -10.30
C LEU A 33 1.42 1.68 -11.09
N GLY A 34 0.41 2.22 -10.42
CA GLY A 34 -0.87 2.59 -11.04
C GLY A 34 -0.91 3.97 -11.69
N GLY A 35 0.19 4.73 -11.67
CA GLY A 35 0.21 6.12 -12.18
C GLY A 35 -0.71 7.10 -11.44
N ILE A 36 -1.04 6.82 -10.17
CA ILE A 36 -2.03 7.57 -9.39
C ILE A 36 -1.38 8.81 -8.74
N ARG A 37 -1.79 10.01 -9.17
CA ARG A 37 -1.23 11.29 -8.67
C ARG A 37 -1.55 11.56 -7.20
N GLY A 38 -0.53 11.91 -6.43
CA GLY A 38 -0.63 12.33 -5.02
C GLY A 38 0.73 12.34 -4.33
N THR A 39 0.73 12.55 -3.01
CA THR A 39 1.95 12.81 -2.23
C THR A 39 2.12 11.80 -1.10
N VAL A 40 3.38 11.53 -0.74
CA VAL A 40 3.71 10.67 0.41
C VAL A 40 3.09 11.20 1.70
N CYS A 41 3.01 12.53 1.85
CA CYS A 41 2.38 13.15 3.01
C CYS A 41 0.88 12.81 3.10
N ASN A 42 0.17 12.82 1.97
CA ASN A 42 -1.23 12.38 1.94
C ASN A 42 -1.34 10.88 2.24
N ASP A 43 -0.42 10.07 1.73
CA ASP A 43 -0.40 8.63 1.98
C ASP A 43 -0.19 8.33 3.48
N CYS A 44 0.75 9.03 4.14
CA CYS A 44 0.92 8.98 5.59
C CYS A 44 -0.39 9.27 6.32
N LEU A 45 -1.06 10.38 5.99
CA LEU A 45 -2.32 10.76 6.63
C LEU A 45 -3.39 9.67 6.41
N THR A 46 -3.56 9.17 5.18
CA THR A 46 -4.55 8.12 4.90
C THR A 46 -4.28 6.83 5.68
N THR A 47 -3.01 6.42 5.77
CA THR A 47 -2.60 5.24 6.53
C THR A 47 -2.77 5.45 8.04
N THR A 48 -2.53 6.66 8.56
CA THR A 48 -2.70 6.97 10.00
C THR A 48 -4.17 7.07 10.40
N PHE A 49 -5.02 7.73 9.60
CA PHE A 49 -6.43 7.97 9.96
C PHE A 49 -7.34 6.76 9.69
N CYS A 50 -7.12 6.01 8.60
CA CYS A 50 -7.84 4.75 8.36
C CYS A 50 -6.94 3.73 7.64
N PRO A 51 -6.12 2.96 8.37
CA PRO A 51 -5.24 1.95 7.77
C PRO A 51 -6.04 0.86 7.06
N PHE A 52 -7.15 0.39 7.65
CA PHE A 52 -8.01 -0.63 7.03
C PHE A 52 -8.61 -0.18 5.69
N CYS A 53 -9.11 1.06 5.62
CA CYS A 53 -9.64 1.63 4.38
C CYS A 53 -8.54 1.71 3.31
N THR A 54 -7.35 2.12 3.73
CA THR A 54 -6.18 2.26 2.86
C THR A 54 -5.77 0.92 2.25
N VAL A 55 -5.74 -0.15 3.05
CA VAL A 55 -5.45 -1.51 2.58
C VAL A 55 -6.52 -2.02 1.60
N CYS A 56 -7.80 -1.78 1.89
CA CYS A 56 -8.89 -2.13 0.97
C CYS A 56 -8.82 -1.34 -0.34
N GLN A 57 -8.47 -0.05 -0.28
CA GLN A 57 -8.27 0.78 -1.45
C GLN A 57 -7.10 0.28 -2.29
N MET A 58 -5.96 0.00 -1.66
CA MET A 58 -4.79 -0.58 -2.34
C MET A 58 -5.14 -1.89 -3.03
N LYS A 59 -5.86 -2.80 -2.36
CA LYS A 59 -6.31 -4.04 -2.98
C LYS A 59 -7.14 -3.79 -4.24
N ARG A 60 -8.12 -2.88 -4.19
CA ARG A 60 -8.94 -2.54 -5.37
C ARG A 60 -8.12 -1.94 -6.49
N GLU A 61 -7.16 -1.07 -6.17
CA GLU A 61 -6.27 -0.48 -7.16
C GLU A 61 -5.38 -1.55 -7.80
N MET A 62 -4.83 -2.48 -7.03
CA MET A 62 -4.04 -3.60 -7.54
C MET A 62 -4.88 -4.56 -8.40
N ASP A 63 -6.10 -4.88 -7.95
CA ASP A 63 -7.03 -5.70 -8.71
C ASP A 63 -7.39 -5.01 -10.05
N ALA A 64 -7.54 -3.68 -10.07
CA ALA A 64 -7.77 -2.90 -11.29
C ALA A 64 -6.55 -2.82 -12.23
N MET A 65 -5.34 -2.91 -11.67
CA MET A 65 -4.08 -3.01 -12.44
C MET A 65 -3.79 -4.43 -12.95
N GLY A 66 -4.50 -5.45 -12.45
CA GLY A 66 -4.28 -6.85 -12.82
C GLY A 66 -3.07 -7.50 -12.15
N ILE A 67 -2.65 -7.03 -10.98
CA ILE A 67 -1.49 -7.54 -10.21
C ILE A 67 -1.93 -8.46 -9.07
#